data_AF-A0A254R6D4-F1
#
_entry.id   AF-A0A254R6D4-F1
#
_cell.length_a   1.000
_cell.length_b   1.000
_cell.length_c   1.000
_cell.angle_alpha   90.00
_cell.angle_beta   90.00
_cell.angle_gamma   90.00
#
_symmetry.space_group_name_H-M   'P 1'
#
loop_
_entity.id
_entity.type
_entity.pdbx_description
1 polymer ?
#
loop_
_entity_poly.entity_id
_entity_poly.type
_entity_poly.pdbx_seq_one_letter_code
_entity_poly.pdbx_strand_id
1 'polypeptide(L)'
;MRRVGERVRKARERKGIPRRVLSEISGVSPRYLAQLEAGEGNISIGLLLRVAIALDHRIEWLISEEDPWTSEVTRVADLYRLASKSIQQDVLDVLNAENQDTRRASRLCLIGLRGAGKSTLGAMLGKAMGVPFVELNREIEEHSGMPVDEVLALYGQEGYRSLEAQAIDRVIATYDTVVLAVAGGIVVEPETYNTLLSRFHTVWLRTSPDEHMMRVRAQGDERPMAGNPEAMEQLKSILTSREPLYARAEAQLNTSGVAVETALSQLVELVRARGFLG
;
A
#
# COMPACT_ATOMS: atom_id res chain seq x y z
N MET A 1 -20.43 -35.04 -10.50
CA MET A 1 -20.80 -35.89 -9.35
C MET A 1 -19.71 -36.88 -8.94
N ARG A 2 -19.05 -37.59 -9.87
CA ARG A 2 -17.95 -38.52 -9.56
C ARG A 2 -16.84 -37.97 -8.64
N ARG A 3 -16.36 -36.75 -8.91
CA ARG A 3 -15.37 -36.03 -8.07
C ARG A 3 -15.85 -35.77 -6.64
N VAL A 4 -17.08 -35.28 -6.50
CA VAL A 4 -17.70 -35.00 -5.20
C VAL A 4 -17.85 -36.30 -4.40
N GLY A 5 -18.27 -37.39 -5.05
CA GLY A 5 -18.39 -38.71 -4.45
C GLY A 5 -17.06 -39.26 -3.92
N GLU A 6 -16.02 -39.18 -4.75
CA GLU A 6 -14.67 -39.59 -4.35
C GLU A 6 -14.16 -38.79 -3.15
N ARG A 7 -14.44 -37.49 -3.12
CA ARG A 7 -14.07 -36.60 -2.02
C ARG A 7 -14.81 -36.91 -0.73
N VAL A 8 -16.12 -37.14 -0.78
CA VAL A 8 -16.89 -37.57 0.40
C VAL A 8 -16.32 -38.88 0.95
N ARG A 9 -15.98 -39.83 0.07
CA ARG A 9 -15.38 -41.11 0.46
C ARG A 9 -14.01 -40.92 1.14
N LYS A 10 -13.09 -40.18 0.50
CA LYS A 10 -11.74 -39.91 1.04
C LYS A 10 -11.80 -39.16 2.38
N ALA A 11 -12.67 -38.17 2.51
CA ALA A 11 -12.87 -37.42 3.75
C ALA A 11 -13.36 -38.32 4.88
N ARG A 12 -14.34 -39.18 4.57
CA ARG A 12 -14.86 -40.17 5.51
C ARG A 12 -13.78 -41.15 5.98
N GLU A 13 -12.99 -41.67 5.05
CA GLU A 13 -11.88 -42.60 5.34
C GLU A 13 -10.80 -41.94 6.21
N ARG A 14 -10.44 -40.68 5.94
CA ARG A 14 -9.49 -39.91 6.77
C ARG A 14 -10.01 -39.62 8.17
N LYS A 15 -11.32 -39.35 8.30
CA LYS A 15 -11.98 -39.21 9.61
C LYS A 15 -12.11 -40.56 10.35
N GLY A 16 -11.79 -41.68 9.71
CA GLY A 16 -11.79 -43.01 10.32
C GLY A 16 -13.18 -43.55 10.63
N ILE A 17 -14.24 -43.00 10.02
CA ILE A 17 -15.62 -43.39 10.32
C ILE A 17 -16.21 -44.29 9.22
N PRO A 18 -17.01 -45.32 9.59
CA PRO A 18 -17.74 -46.11 8.61
C PRO A 18 -18.90 -45.30 8.02
N ARG A 19 -19.34 -45.66 6.81
CA ARG A 19 -20.45 -44.98 6.10
C ARG A 19 -21.74 -44.92 6.92
N ARG A 20 -22.01 -45.94 7.74
CA ARG A 20 -23.14 -45.97 8.67
C ARG A 20 -23.08 -44.82 9.68
N VAL A 21 -21.91 -44.57 10.27
CA VAL A 21 -21.73 -43.48 11.23
C VAL A 21 -21.92 -42.13 10.52
N LEU A 22 -21.37 -41.97 9.32
CA LEU A 22 -21.60 -40.75 8.51
C LEU A 22 -23.10 -40.53 8.22
N SER A 23 -23.85 -41.61 7.97
CA SER A 23 -25.30 -41.56 7.77
C SER A 23 -26.04 -41.04 9.01
N GLU A 24 -25.69 -41.56 10.18
CA GLU A 24 -26.30 -41.17 11.46
C GLU A 24 -26.04 -39.69 11.78
N ILE A 25 -24.80 -39.22 11.62
CA ILE A 25 -24.43 -37.82 11.96
C ILE A 25 -24.88 -36.80 10.91
N SER A 26 -24.91 -37.17 9.61
CA SER A 26 -25.38 -36.27 8.55
C SER A 26 -26.90 -36.30 8.38
N GLY A 27 -27.55 -37.36 8.88
CA GLY A 27 -28.96 -37.71 8.66
C GLY A 27 -29.32 -37.94 7.18
N VAL A 28 -28.34 -38.35 6.37
CA VAL A 28 -28.52 -38.78 4.98
C VAL A 28 -28.54 -40.30 4.94
N SER A 29 -29.51 -40.91 4.23
CA SER A 29 -29.69 -42.37 4.27
C SER A 29 -28.43 -43.14 3.80
N PRO A 30 -28.15 -44.35 4.35
CA PRO A 30 -26.97 -45.14 3.99
C PRO A 30 -26.91 -45.50 2.51
N ARG A 31 -28.07 -45.80 1.92
CA ARG A 31 -28.22 -46.10 0.49
C ARG A 31 -27.80 -44.90 -0.38
N TYR A 32 -28.24 -43.71 0.02
CA TYR A 32 -27.95 -42.49 -0.73
C TYR A 32 -26.49 -42.06 -0.59
N LEU A 33 -25.87 -42.23 0.59
CA LEU A 33 -24.43 -42.04 0.76
C LEU A 33 -23.61 -43.03 -0.07
N ALA A 34 -24.07 -44.27 -0.23
CA ALA A 34 -23.39 -45.24 -1.10
C ALA A 34 -23.44 -44.81 -2.57
N GLN A 35 -24.58 -44.32 -3.06
CA GLN A 35 -24.71 -43.77 -4.40
C GLN A 35 -23.85 -42.52 -4.59
N LEU A 36 -23.86 -41.61 -3.61
CA LEU A 36 -23.03 -40.41 -3.61
C LEU A 36 -21.54 -40.75 -3.72
N GLU A 37 -21.02 -41.64 -2.87
CA GLU A 37 -19.62 -42.06 -2.88
C GLU A 37 -19.21 -42.81 -4.16
N ALA A 38 -20.16 -43.51 -4.81
CA ALA A 38 -19.96 -44.11 -6.13
C ALA A 38 -19.96 -43.05 -7.26
N GLY A 39 -20.35 -41.81 -6.96
CA GLY A 39 -20.46 -40.74 -7.93
C GLY A 39 -21.76 -40.75 -8.73
N GLU A 40 -22.75 -41.53 -8.27
CA GLU A 40 -24.02 -41.77 -8.94
C GLU A 40 -25.14 -40.86 -8.40
N GLY A 41 -26.01 -40.40 -9.29
CA GLY A 41 -27.16 -39.57 -8.95
C GLY A 41 -26.85 -38.10 -8.68
N ASN A 42 -27.89 -37.34 -8.40
CA ASN A 42 -27.82 -35.90 -8.11
C ASN A 42 -28.09 -35.66 -6.63
N ILE A 43 -27.25 -34.83 -5.99
CA ILE A 43 -27.43 -34.40 -4.60
C ILE A 43 -27.87 -32.95 -4.54
N SER A 44 -28.86 -32.67 -3.69
CA SER A 44 -29.20 -31.28 -3.39
C SER A 44 -28.08 -30.64 -2.58
N ILE A 45 -27.85 -29.34 -2.79
CA ILE A 45 -26.82 -28.58 -2.06
C ILE A 45 -27.04 -28.69 -0.54
N GLY A 46 -28.30 -28.70 -0.08
CA GLY A 46 -28.62 -28.86 1.34
C GLY A 46 -28.21 -30.21 1.94
N LEU A 47 -28.33 -31.32 1.19
CA LEU A 47 -27.85 -32.63 1.65
C LEU A 47 -26.32 -32.70 1.61
N LEU A 48 -25.69 -32.14 0.57
CA LEU A 48 -24.24 -32.08 0.47
C LEU A 48 -23.62 -31.24 1.60
N LEU A 49 -24.26 -30.13 1.97
CA LEU A 49 -23.86 -29.29 3.10
C LEU A 49 -23.87 -30.06 4.43
N ARG A 50 -24.93 -30.84 4.68
CA ARG A 50 -25.02 -31.70 5.88
C ARG A 50 -23.92 -32.76 5.92
N VAL A 51 -23.60 -33.36 4.78
CA VAL A 51 -22.49 -34.32 4.66
C VAL A 51 -21.14 -33.63 4.89
N ALA A 52 -20.94 -32.42 4.35
CA ALA A 52 -19.71 -31.66 4.57
C ALA A 52 -19.50 -31.32 6.05
N ILE A 53 -20.54 -30.79 6.70
CA ILE A 53 -20.53 -30.46 8.14
C ILE A 53 -20.23 -31.70 8.98
N ALA A 54 -20.89 -32.83 8.68
CA ALA A 54 -20.64 -34.10 9.35
C ALA A 54 -19.20 -34.62 9.20
N LEU A 55 -18.48 -34.19 8.16
CA LEU A 55 -17.09 -34.54 7.91
C LEU A 55 -16.10 -33.48 8.41
N ASP A 56 -16.56 -32.47 9.16
CA ASP A 56 -15.77 -31.32 9.62
C ASP A 56 -15.12 -30.54 8.46
N HIS A 57 -15.78 -30.52 7.30
CA HIS A 57 -15.32 -29.81 6.12
C HIS A 57 -16.35 -28.78 5.67
N ARG A 58 -15.87 -27.71 5.03
CA ARG A 58 -16.75 -26.78 4.33
C ARG A 58 -17.18 -27.37 2.99
N ILE A 59 -18.32 -26.96 2.46
CA ILE A 59 -18.87 -27.53 1.23
C ILE A 59 -17.96 -27.28 0.02
N GLU A 60 -17.23 -26.15 -0.01
CA GLU A 60 -16.28 -25.76 -1.07
C GLU A 60 -15.20 -26.82 -1.26
N TRP A 61 -14.80 -27.47 -0.16
CA TRP A 61 -13.83 -28.55 -0.12
C TRP A 61 -14.29 -29.74 -1.01
N LEU A 62 -15.58 -30.07 -0.99
CA LEU A 62 -16.15 -31.16 -1.76
C LEU A 62 -16.39 -30.81 -3.25
N ILE A 63 -16.54 -29.53 -3.58
CA ILE A 63 -16.93 -29.07 -4.92
C ILE A 63 -15.81 -28.42 -5.74
N SER A 64 -14.74 -27.93 -5.09
CA SER A 64 -13.59 -27.26 -5.73
C SER A 64 -13.00 -28.05 -6.91
N GLU A 65 -12.34 -27.39 -7.86
CA GLU A 65 -11.67 -28.08 -8.97
C GLU A 65 -10.38 -28.77 -8.54
N GLU A 66 -9.61 -28.16 -7.64
CA GLU A 66 -8.37 -28.72 -7.11
C GLU A 66 -8.64 -29.73 -5.99
N ASP A 67 -7.83 -30.81 -5.90
CA ASP A 67 -7.85 -31.72 -4.75
C ASP A 67 -7.31 -30.98 -3.52
N PRO A 68 -8.16 -30.68 -2.52
CA PRO A 68 -7.73 -29.82 -1.42
C PRO A 68 -6.75 -30.51 -0.46
N TRP A 69 -6.54 -31.84 -0.57
CA TRP A 69 -5.54 -32.54 0.23
C TRP A 69 -4.15 -32.55 -0.38
N THR A 70 -4.04 -32.19 -1.66
CA THR A 70 -2.75 -32.06 -2.36
C THR A 70 -2.46 -30.61 -2.76
N SER A 71 -3.47 -29.74 -2.78
CA SER A 71 -3.31 -28.31 -3.07
C SER A 71 -2.65 -27.58 -1.89
N GLU A 72 -1.40 -27.18 -2.08
CA GLU A 72 -0.67 -26.31 -1.14
C GLU A 72 -1.39 -24.98 -0.95
N VAL A 73 -2.02 -24.46 -2.00
CA VAL A 73 -2.82 -23.21 -1.96
C VAL A 73 -3.98 -23.33 -0.98
N THR A 74 -4.70 -24.45 -1.01
CA THR A 74 -5.82 -24.65 -0.08
C THR A 74 -5.35 -24.79 1.36
N ARG A 75 -4.24 -25.51 1.57
CA ARG A 75 -3.61 -25.66 2.88
C ARG A 75 -3.14 -24.32 3.46
N VAL A 76 -2.47 -23.50 2.65
CA VAL A 76 -2.01 -22.16 3.04
C VAL A 76 -3.20 -21.25 3.36
N ALA A 77 -4.27 -21.28 2.56
CA ALA A 77 -5.47 -20.47 2.82
C ALA A 77 -6.18 -20.86 4.13
N ASP A 78 -6.17 -22.15 4.51
CA ASP A 78 -6.70 -22.60 5.78
C ASP A 78 -5.81 -22.18 6.96
N LEU A 79 -4.48 -22.32 6.82
CA LEU A 79 -3.54 -21.83 7.82
C LEU A 79 -3.66 -20.32 8.04
N TYR A 80 -3.79 -19.55 6.96
CA TYR A 80 -4.00 -18.10 7.01
C TYR A 80 -5.29 -17.75 7.77
N ARG A 81 -6.42 -18.40 7.46
CA ARG A 81 -7.70 -18.16 8.13
C ARG A 81 -7.67 -18.49 9.62
N LEU A 82 -6.95 -19.55 10.01
CA LEU A 82 -6.83 -20.00 11.40
C LEU A 82 -5.81 -19.18 12.21
N ALA A 83 -4.94 -18.43 11.54
CA ALA A 83 -3.92 -17.61 12.19
C ALA A 83 -4.52 -16.41 12.93
N SER A 84 -3.78 -15.86 13.89
CA SER A 84 -4.15 -14.60 14.56
C SER A 84 -4.17 -13.44 13.57
N LYS A 85 -4.88 -12.35 13.90
CA LYS A 85 -4.89 -11.14 13.06
C LYS A 85 -3.49 -10.57 12.80
N SER A 86 -2.57 -10.69 13.75
CA SER A 86 -1.18 -10.25 13.58
C SER A 86 -0.46 -11.08 12.52
N ILE A 87 -0.56 -12.41 12.59
CA ILE A 87 0.08 -13.30 11.61
C ILE A 87 -0.57 -13.15 10.23
N GLN A 88 -1.89 -12.93 10.16
CA GLN A 88 -2.56 -12.60 8.91
C GLN A 88 -1.97 -11.33 8.28
N GLN A 89 -1.78 -10.29 9.09
CA GLN A 89 -1.16 -9.04 8.63
C GLN A 89 0.28 -9.28 8.17
N ASP A 90 1.09 -9.99 8.95
CA ASP A 90 2.48 -10.30 8.59
C ASP A 90 2.58 -11.10 7.28
N VAL A 91 1.69 -12.08 7.08
CA VAL A 91 1.62 -12.86 5.83
C VAL A 91 1.24 -11.97 4.65
N LEU A 92 0.25 -11.08 4.81
CA LEU A 92 -0.10 -10.12 3.77
C LEU A 92 1.07 -9.18 3.46
N ASP A 93 1.79 -8.72 4.47
CA ASP A 93 2.93 -7.83 4.30
C ASP A 93 4.07 -8.54 3.55
N VAL A 94 4.36 -9.81 3.86
CA VAL A 94 5.35 -10.63 3.14
C VAL A 94 4.93 -10.88 1.69
N LEU A 95 3.67 -11.27 1.44
CA LEU A 95 3.14 -11.46 0.08
C LEU A 95 3.08 -10.13 -0.71
N ASN A 96 3.03 -9.01 -0.02
CA ASN A 96 3.09 -7.68 -0.60
C ASN A 96 4.53 -7.17 -0.79
N ALA A 97 5.52 -7.63 -0.02
CA ALA A 97 6.87 -7.07 0.00
C ALA A 97 7.64 -7.30 -1.32
N GLU A 98 7.63 -8.50 -1.89
CA GLU A 98 8.22 -8.76 -3.23
C GLU A 98 7.49 -7.98 -4.34
N ASN A 99 6.21 -7.66 -4.08
CA ASN A 99 5.41 -6.80 -4.94
C ASN A 99 5.67 -5.30 -4.70
N GLN A 100 6.28 -4.86 -3.60
CA GLN A 100 6.40 -3.43 -3.30
C GLN A 100 7.41 -2.76 -4.22
N ASP A 101 8.58 -3.34 -4.44
CA ASP A 101 9.58 -2.77 -5.36
C ASP A 101 9.08 -2.82 -6.82
N THR A 102 8.36 -3.88 -7.21
CA THR A 102 7.68 -3.94 -8.52
C THR A 102 6.48 -2.99 -8.62
N ARG A 103 5.76 -2.69 -7.53
CA ARG A 103 4.66 -1.70 -7.49
C ARG A 103 5.16 -0.25 -7.50
N ARG A 104 6.32 0.00 -6.89
CA ARG A 104 6.96 1.33 -6.86
C ARG A 104 7.40 1.77 -8.25
N ALA A 105 7.67 0.80 -9.15
CA ALA A 105 8.23 1.06 -10.47
C ALA A 105 9.44 2.00 -10.36
N SER A 106 9.85 2.66 -11.45
CA SER A 106 10.90 3.69 -11.36
C SER A 106 10.32 5.05 -10.97
N ARG A 107 9.48 5.09 -9.92
CA ARG A 107 8.89 6.34 -9.41
C ARG A 107 9.53 6.74 -8.08
N LEU A 108 10.09 7.94 -8.05
CA LEU A 108 10.73 8.52 -6.88
C LEU A 108 9.89 9.69 -6.36
N CYS A 109 9.61 9.73 -5.06
CA CYS A 109 8.93 10.84 -4.39
C CYS A 109 9.87 11.52 -3.38
N LEU A 110 10.05 12.83 -3.56
CA LEU A 110 10.77 13.70 -2.63
C LEU A 110 9.79 14.25 -1.60
N ILE A 111 10.02 13.93 -0.33
CA ILE A 111 9.22 14.42 0.80
C ILE A 111 10.05 15.32 1.71
N GLY A 112 9.38 16.15 2.51
CA GLY A 112 10.03 17.07 3.43
C GLY A 112 9.29 18.39 3.54
N LEU A 113 9.62 19.18 4.56
CA LEU A 113 8.93 20.45 4.80
C LEU A 113 9.21 21.46 3.67
N ARG A 114 8.37 22.49 3.54
CA ARG A 114 8.62 23.61 2.61
C ARG A 114 10.00 24.22 2.89
N GLY A 115 10.75 24.58 1.86
CA GLY A 115 12.14 25.01 2.00
C GLY A 115 13.18 23.88 2.04
N ALA A 116 12.79 22.61 2.09
CA ALA A 116 13.73 21.47 2.00
C ALA A 116 14.47 21.35 0.65
N GLY A 117 14.07 22.10 -0.38
CA GLY A 117 14.66 22.03 -1.71
C GLY A 117 14.03 20.99 -2.66
N LYS A 118 12.85 20.44 -2.34
CA LYS A 118 12.15 19.43 -3.16
C LYS A 118 11.97 19.85 -4.62
N SER A 119 11.44 21.03 -4.87
CA SER A 119 11.19 21.53 -6.24
C SER A 119 12.48 21.72 -7.01
N THR A 120 13.48 22.37 -6.38
CA THR A 120 14.79 22.63 -6.99
C THR A 120 15.54 21.34 -7.29
N LEU A 121 15.75 20.50 -6.28
CA LEU A 121 16.47 19.24 -6.44
C LEU A 121 15.71 18.23 -7.29
N GLY A 122 14.38 18.20 -7.22
CA GLY A 122 13.55 17.33 -8.06
C GLY A 122 13.65 17.68 -9.54
N ALA A 123 13.54 18.96 -9.89
CA ALA A 123 13.70 19.41 -11.28
C ALA A 123 15.11 19.13 -11.81
N MET A 124 16.14 19.39 -10.99
CA MET A 124 17.53 19.12 -11.37
C MET A 124 17.81 17.61 -11.51
N LEU A 125 17.27 16.79 -10.61
CA LEU A 125 17.40 15.34 -10.66
C LEU A 125 16.71 14.76 -11.90
N GLY A 126 15.48 15.19 -12.19
CA GLY A 126 14.75 14.79 -13.38
C GLY A 126 15.56 15.09 -14.65
N LYS A 127 16.12 16.30 -14.75
CA LYS A 127 17.01 16.67 -15.86
C LYS A 127 18.28 15.82 -15.92
N ALA A 128 18.93 15.56 -14.78
CA ALA A 128 20.17 14.78 -14.72
C ALA A 128 19.98 13.30 -15.07
N MET A 129 18.81 12.73 -14.76
CA MET A 129 18.47 11.32 -14.98
C MET A 129 17.63 11.09 -16.25
N GLY A 130 17.20 12.15 -16.94
CA GLY A 130 16.33 12.04 -18.12
C GLY A 130 14.90 11.60 -17.78
N VAL A 131 14.41 11.90 -16.58
CA VAL A 131 13.12 11.47 -16.05
C VAL A 131 12.20 12.69 -15.86
N PRO A 132 10.87 12.58 -16.15
CA PRO A 132 9.92 13.65 -15.88
C PRO A 132 9.94 14.08 -14.40
N PHE A 133 9.80 15.39 -14.16
CA PHE A 133 9.60 15.95 -12.83
C PHE A 133 8.19 16.54 -12.72
N VAL A 134 7.48 16.15 -11.67
CA VAL A 134 6.11 16.61 -11.38
C VAL A 134 6.05 17.19 -9.97
N GLU A 135 5.42 18.34 -9.83
CA GLU A 135 4.99 18.87 -8.53
C GLU A 135 3.52 18.58 -8.33
N LEU A 136 3.17 17.91 -7.22
CA LEU A 136 1.79 17.47 -6.99
C LEU A 136 0.81 18.64 -6.92
N ASN A 137 1.23 19.79 -6.37
CA ASN A 137 0.38 20.98 -6.35
C ASN A 137 0.06 21.48 -7.76
N ARG A 138 1.03 21.46 -8.66
CA ARG A 138 0.82 21.87 -10.05
C ARG A 138 -0.12 20.90 -10.77
N GLU A 139 0.02 19.60 -10.52
CA GLU A 139 -0.89 18.56 -11.01
C GLU A 139 -2.34 18.78 -10.51
N ILE A 140 -2.50 19.25 -9.27
CA ILE A 140 -3.81 19.63 -8.73
C ILE A 140 -4.36 20.86 -9.47
N GLU A 141 -3.56 21.93 -9.62
CA GLU A 141 -3.96 23.19 -10.27
C GLU A 141 -4.36 22.99 -11.73
N GLU A 142 -3.57 22.20 -12.47
CA GLU A 142 -3.83 21.89 -13.89
C GLU A 142 -5.15 21.11 -14.06
N HIS A 143 -5.49 20.22 -13.12
CA HIS A 143 -6.72 19.44 -13.16
C HIS A 143 -7.95 20.17 -12.61
N SER A 144 -7.78 20.96 -11.55
CA SER A 144 -8.89 21.71 -10.93
C SER A 144 -9.22 22.98 -11.71
N GLY A 145 -8.28 23.49 -12.53
CA GLY A 145 -8.37 24.79 -13.18
C GLY A 145 -8.28 25.96 -12.19
N MET A 146 -7.86 25.70 -10.95
CA MET A 146 -7.83 26.66 -9.84
C MET A 146 -6.50 26.56 -9.07
N PRO A 147 -5.89 27.70 -8.71
CA PRO A 147 -4.76 27.75 -7.78
C PRO A 147 -5.02 26.99 -6.45
N VAL A 148 -4.00 26.37 -5.86
CA VAL A 148 -4.18 25.60 -4.60
C VAL A 148 -4.66 26.46 -3.43
N ASP A 149 -4.28 27.73 -3.39
CA ASP A 149 -4.76 28.69 -2.38
C ASP A 149 -6.26 28.99 -2.55
N GLU A 150 -6.77 29.08 -3.77
CA GLU A 150 -8.21 29.18 -4.03
C GLU A 150 -8.95 27.90 -3.66
N VAL A 151 -8.37 26.72 -3.96
CA VAL A 151 -8.93 25.42 -3.55
C VAL A 151 -9.07 25.36 -2.03
N LEU A 152 -8.04 25.77 -1.29
CA LEU A 152 -8.06 25.79 0.17
C LEU A 152 -9.07 26.82 0.71
N ALA A 153 -9.21 27.98 0.06
CA ALA A 153 -10.17 29.01 0.47
C ALA A 153 -11.63 28.58 0.26
N LEU A 154 -11.93 27.87 -0.83
CA LEU A 154 -13.28 27.48 -1.21
C LEU A 154 -13.72 26.14 -0.59
N TYR A 155 -12.84 25.15 -0.59
CA TYR A 155 -13.15 23.77 -0.19
C TYR A 155 -12.51 23.35 1.13
N GLY A 156 -11.71 24.23 1.74
CA GLY A 156 -11.02 23.96 2.98
C GLY A 156 -9.93 22.89 2.85
N GLN A 157 -9.38 22.52 4.00
CA GLN A 157 -8.29 21.54 4.07
C GLN A 157 -8.73 20.17 3.57
N GLU A 158 -9.95 19.73 3.88
CA GLU A 158 -10.49 18.42 3.50
C GLU A 158 -10.64 18.28 1.98
N GLY A 159 -11.16 19.31 1.31
CA GLY A 159 -11.24 19.34 -0.15
C GLY A 159 -9.87 19.26 -0.82
N TYR A 160 -8.88 19.99 -0.29
CA TYR A 160 -7.49 19.87 -0.73
C TYR A 160 -6.94 18.45 -0.54
N ARG A 161 -7.19 17.79 0.61
CA ARG A 161 -6.73 16.42 0.86
C ARG A 161 -7.32 15.42 -0.13
N SER A 162 -8.60 15.56 -0.46
CA SER A 162 -9.25 14.72 -1.48
C SER A 162 -8.59 14.91 -2.85
N LEU A 163 -8.30 16.15 -3.25
CA LEU A 163 -7.60 16.44 -4.50
C LEU A 163 -6.14 15.96 -4.50
N GLU A 164 -5.47 16.03 -3.36
CA GLU A 164 -4.10 15.54 -3.15
C GLU A 164 -4.02 14.02 -3.36
N ALA A 165 -4.96 13.26 -2.80
CA ALA A 165 -5.06 11.82 -3.01
C ALA A 165 -5.32 11.47 -4.49
N GLN A 166 -6.30 12.13 -5.11
CA GLN A 166 -6.63 11.91 -6.53
C GLN A 166 -5.48 12.26 -7.46
N ALA A 167 -4.71 13.31 -7.15
CA ALA A 167 -3.55 13.70 -7.95
C ALA A 167 -2.44 12.64 -7.88
N ILE A 168 -2.23 11.99 -6.73
CA ILE A 168 -1.29 10.87 -6.62
C ILE A 168 -1.71 9.72 -7.52
N ASP A 169 -2.99 9.34 -7.50
CA ASP A 169 -3.50 8.25 -8.34
C ASP A 169 -3.32 8.55 -9.83
N ARG A 170 -3.54 9.80 -10.25
CA ARG A 170 -3.29 10.24 -11.62
C ARG A 170 -1.81 10.15 -12.01
N VAL A 171 -0.90 10.61 -11.14
CA VAL A 171 0.54 10.50 -11.39
C VAL A 171 0.94 9.02 -11.54
N ILE A 172 0.44 8.14 -10.67
CA ILE A 172 0.71 6.69 -10.75
C ILE A 172 0.20 6.10 -12.06
N ALA A 173 -1.00 6.48 -12.49
CA ALA A 173 -1.61 5.98 -13.73
C ALA A 173 -0.94 6.51 -15.01
N THR A 174 -0.34 7.70 -14.94
CA THR A 174 0.24 8.39 -16.10
C THR A 174 1.71 8.04 -16.31
N TYR A 175 2.47 7.87 -15.22
CA TYR A 175 3.92 7.73 -15.30
C TYR A 175 4.41 6.39 -14.73
N ASP A 176 5.10 5.61 -15.55
CA ASP A 176 5.87 4.44 -15.09
C ASP A 176 7.23 4.85 -14.49
N THR A 177 7.74 6.02 -14.88
CA THR A 177 9.00 6.59 -14.37
C THR A 177 8.84 8.09 -14.15
N VAL A 178 9.05 8.58 -12.93
CA VAL A 178 8.85 10.00 -12.56
C VAL A 178 9.58 10.37 -11.29
N VAL A 179 9.99 11.64 -11.18
CA VAL A 179 10.34 12.28 -9.91
C VAL A 179 9.18 13.17 -9.47
N LEU A 180 8.57 12.86 -8.33
CA LEU A 180 7.45 13.58 -7.75
C LEU A 180 7.92 14.41 -6.55
N ALA A 181 7.48 15.67 -6.46
CA ALA A 181 7.57 16.47 -5.23
C ALA A 181 6.18 16.73 -4.68
N VAL A 182 6.00 16.50 -3.37
CA VAL A 182 4.71 16.64 -2.68
C VAL A 182 4.74 17.73 -1.61
N ALA A 183 3.57 18.21 -1.20
CA ALA A 183 3.47 19.18 -0.11
C ALA A 183 3.95 18.56 1.22
N GLY A 184 4.61 19.35 2.06
CA GLY A 184 5.13 18.86 3.35
C GLY A 184 4.04 18.48 4.36
N GLY A 185 2.78 18.79 4.08
CA GLY A 185 1.63 18.38 4.89
C GLY A 185 1.17 16.95 4.62
N ILE A 186 1.66 16.26 3.59
CA ILE A 186 1.11 14.96 3.18
C ILE A 186 1.34 13.86 4.22
N VAL A 187 2.43 13.95 4.98
CA VAL A 187 2.82 12.91 5.94
C VAL A 187 1.86 12.77 7.13
N VAL A 188 1.05 13.81 7.38
CA VAL A 188 0.01 13.78 8.43
C VAL A 188 -1.33 13.24 7.92
N GLU A 189 -1.41 12.80 6.66
CA GLU A 189 -2.56 12.14 6.06
C GLU A 189 -2.23 10.64 5.89
N PRO A 190 -2.63 9.76 6.83
CA PRO A 190 -2.12 8.40 6.88
C PRO A 190 -2.42 7.59 5.62
N GLU A 191 -3.63 7.71 5.08
CA GLU A 191 -4.05 6.94 3.90
C GLU A 191 -3.25 7.33 2.66
N THR A 192 -3.24 8.63 2.33
CA THR A 192 -2.49 9.18 1.20
C THR A 192 -0.99 8.91 1.33
N TYR A 193 -0.42 9.05 2.53
CA TYR A 193 1.00 8.80 2.73
C TYR A 193 1.37 7.30 2.62
N ASN A 194 0.49 6.39 3.07
CA ASN A 194 0.69 4.96 2.87
C ASN A 194 0.64 4.57 1.38
N THR A 195 -0.22 5.22 0.59
CA THR A 195 -0.21 5.07 -0.87
C THR A 195 1.12 5.51 -1.46
N LEU A 196 1.66 6.67 -1.06
CA LEU A 196 2.99 7.10 -1.51
C LEU A 196 4.09 6.10 -1.15
N LEU A 197 4.16 5.65 0.10
CA LEU A 197 5.19 4.71 0.58
C LEU A 197 5.14 3.35 -0.14
N SER A 198 3.95 2.94 -0.60
CA SER A 198 3.76 1.66 -1.32
C SER A 198 3.91 1.75 -2.84
N ARG A 199 3.87 2.96 -3.42
CA ARG A 199 3.85 3.20 -4.87
C ARG A 199 5.01 4.04 -5.41
N PHE A 200 5.83 4.59 -4.52
CA PHE A 200 7.05 5.34 -4.86
C PHE A 200 8.21 4.90 -3.95
N HIS A 201 9.41 4.94 -4.48
CA HIS A 201 10.61 5.10 -3.66
C HIS A 201 10.57 6.48 -3.01
N THR A 202 10.96 6.60 -1.74
CA THR A 202 10.82 7.85 -0.99
C THR A 202 12.14 8.35 -0.43
N VAL A 203 12.43 9.62 -0.70
CA VAL A 203 13.60 10.31 -0.14
C VAL A 203 13.12 11.51 0.66
N TRP A 204 13.42 11.49 1.96
CA TRP A 204 13.21 12.64 2.82
C TRP A 204 14.36 13.64 2.68
N LEU A 205 14.06 14.80 2.11
CA LEU A 205 14.95 15.96 2.11
C LEU A 205 14.79 16.73 3.42
N ARG A 206 15.86 16.81 4.19
CA ARG A 206 15.92 17.54 5.46
C ARG A 206 16.90 18.70 5.38
N THR A 207 16.58 19.79 6.08
CA THR A 207 17.50 20.91 6.29
C THR A 207 17.33 21.47 7.71
N SER A 208 18.26 22.28 8.17
CA SER A 208 18.16 22.95 9.47
C SER A 208 16.93 23.86 9.52
N PRO A 209 16.31 24.06 10.70
CA PRO A 209 15.19 24.99 10.86
C PRO A 209 15.49 26.40 10.35
N ASP A 210 16.70 26.89 10.59
CA ASP A 210 17.16 28.22 10.14
C ASP A 210 17.19 28.31 8.61
N GLU A 211 17.68 27.28 7.93
CA GLU A 211 17.69 27.26 6.46
C GLU A 211 16.30 27.05 5.86
N HIS A 212 15.44 26.25 6.48
CA HIS A 212 14.03 26.16 6.11
C HIS A 212 13.42 27.56 6.08
N MET A 213 13.58 28.30 7.18
CA MET A 213 13.04 29.64 7.32
C MET A 213 13.62 30.61 6.29
N MET A 214 14.95 30.62 6.13
CA MET A 214 15.64 31.48 5.17
C MET A 214 15.18 31.22 3.73
N ARG A 215 15.07 29.95 3.33
CA ARG A 215 14.65 29.56 1.96
C ARG A 215 13.17 29.89 1.71
N VAL A 216 12.31 29.72 2.72
CA VAL A 216 10.88 30.08 2.60
C VAL A 216 10.70 31.59 2.49
N ARG A 217 11.46 32.39 3.27
CA ARG A 217 11.51 33.86 3.16
C ARG A 217 11.90 34.32 1.76
N ALA A 218 12.95 33.72 1.20
CA ALA A 218 13.44 34.08 -0.13
C ALA A 218 12.42 33.81 -1.25
N GLN A 219 11.44 32.92 -1.00
CA GLN A 219 10.36 32.60 -1.93
C GLN A 219 9.12 33.51 -1.78
N GLY A 220 9.18 34.54 -0.93
CA GLY A 220 8.06 35.47 -0.72
C GLY A 220 6.89 34.90 0.06
N ASP A 221 7.05 33.74 0.72
CA ASP A 221 6.01 33.17 1.57
C ASP A 221 6.20 33.63 3.02
N GLU A 222 5.45 34.66 3.40
CA GLU A 222 5.47 35.24 4.74
C GLU A 222 4.55 34.49 5.73
N ARG A 223 3.75 33.51 5.27
CA ARG A 223 2.77 32.80 6.13
C ARG A 223 3.36 32.20 7.41
N PRO A 224 4.60 31.66 7.44
CA PRO A 224 5.18 31.16 8.68
C PRO A 224 5.50 32.26 9.71
N MET A 225 5.51 33.54 9.31
CA MET A 225 6.12 34.63 10.10
C MET A 225 5.33 35.92 10.18
N ALA A 226 4.28 36.11 9.38
CA ALA A 226 3.54 37.35 9.32
C ALA A 226 3.06 37.74 10.73
N GLY A 227 3.77 38.71 11.34
CA GLY A 227 3.50 39.22 12.68
C GLY A 227 3.85 38.34 13.88
N ASN A 228 4.62 37.24 13.73
CA ASN A 228 4.85 36.30 14.84
C ASN A 228 6.33 36.09 15.24
N PRO A 229 6.77 36.59 16.42
CA PRO A 229 8.09 36.30 17.01
C PRO A 229 8.34 34.80 17.28
N GLU A 230 7.28 34.02 17.48
CA GLU A 230 7.32 32.58 17.79
C GLU A 230 7.42 31.69 16.55
N ALA A 231 7.47 32.28 15.35
CA ALA A 231 7.50 31.56 14.07
C ALA A 231 8.58 30.46 14.00
N MET A 232 9.77 30.74 14.55
CA MET A 232 10.87 29.77 14.59
C MET A 232 10.57 28.62 15.55
N GLU A 233 9.93 28.88 16.68
CA GLU A 233 9.54 27.85 17.65
C GLU A 233 8.41 26.98 17.11
N GLN A 234 7.43 27.59 16.44
CA GLN A 234 6.36 26.87 15.74
C GLN A 234 6.91 25.97 14.63
N LEU A 235 7.86 26.47 13.83
CA LEU A 235 8.55 25.68 12.81
C LEU A 235 9.27 24.47 13.43
N LYS A 236 10.02 24.68 14.52
CA LYS A 236 10.69 23.60 15.25
C LYS A 236 9.68 22.57 15.77
N SER A 237 8.55 23.01 16.33
CA SER A 237 7.48 22.12 16.81
C SER A 237 6.87 21.27 15.67
N ILE A 238 6.63 21.88 14.50
CA ILE A 238 6.15 21.16 13.31
C ILE A 238 7.18 20.12 12.83
N LEU A 239 8.47 20.46 12.83
CA LEU A 239 9.52 19.53 12.45
C LEU A 239 9.59 18.36 13.43
N THR A 240 9.65 18.62 14.73
CA THR A 240 9.70 17.59 15.77
C THR A 240 8.49 16.65 15.70
N SER A 241 7.28 17.19 15.50
CA SER A 241 6.07 16.35 15.42
C SER A 241 5.99 15.51 14.14
N ARG A 242 6.55 16.00 13.02
CA ARG A 242 6.51 15.29 11.73
C ARG A 242 7.73 14.40 11.46
N GLU A 243 8.81 14.56 12.22
CA GLU A 243 10.04 13.77 12.05
C GLU A 243 9.80 12.26 12.07
N PRO A 244 9.02 11.67 13.00
CA PRO A 244 8.72 10.24 12.96
C PRO A 244 7.99 9.79 11.69
N LEU A 245 7.17 10.69 11.11
CA LEU A 245 6.43 10.40 9.88
C LEU A 245 7.34 10.48 8.66
N TYR A 246 8.18 11.51 8.56
CA TYR A 246 9.20 11.61 7.50
C TYR A 246 10.24 10.49 7.57
N ALA A 247 10.60 10.03 8.77
CA ALA A 247 11.56 8.95 8.97
C ALA A 247 11.09 7.59 8.42
N ARG A 248 9.81 7.46 8.05
CA ARG A 248 9.28 6.29 7.33
C ARG A 248 9.74 6.23 5.87
N ALA A 249 10.34 7.29 5.34
CA ALA A 249 10.94 7.28 4.01
C ALA A 249 12.07 6.26 3.90
N GLU A 250 12.23 5.70 2.70
CA GLU A 250 13.23 4.67 2.42
C GLU A 250 14.69 5.18 2.53
N ALA A 251 14.88 6.46 2.25
CA ALA A 251 16.16 7.14 2.38
C ALA A 251 16.00 8.60 2.81
N GLN A 252 17.11 9.20 3.22
CA GLN A 252 17.16 10.57 3.74
C GLN A 252 18.37 11.29 3.17
N LEU A 253 18.23 12.58 2.86
CA LEU A 253 19.32 13.45 2.42
C LEU A 253 19.30 14.77 3.19
N ASN A 254 20.43 15.10 3.83
CA ASN A 254 20.61 16.38 4.52
C ASN A 254 21.15 17.43 3.55
N THR A 255 20.45 18.54 3.41
CA THR A 255 20.81 19.66 2.53
C THR A 255 21.30 20.89 3.30
N SER A 256 21.51 20.77 4.62
CA SER A 256 21.95 21.88 5.47
C SER A 256 23.42 22.22 5.22
N GLY A 257 23.73 23.48 4.93
CA GLY A 257 25.08 23.97 4.70
C GLY A 257 25.73 23.42 3.43
N VAL A 258 24.94 22.82 2.54
CA VAL A 258 25.41 22.15 1.32
C VAL A 258 24.95 22.97 0.11
N ALA A 259 25.87 23.27 -0.80
CA ALA A 259 25.54 23.90 -2.08
C ALA A 259 24.59 23.02 -2.90
N VAL A 260 23.71 23.63 -3.70
CA VAL A 260 22.65 22.91 -4.43
C VAL A 260 23.23 21.85 -5.37
N GLU A 261 24.35 22.13 -6.03
CA GLU A 261 25.06 21.22 -6.94
C GLU A 261 25.64 20.00 -6.20
N THR A 262 26.16 20.21 -4.99
CA THR A 262 26.66 19.12 -4.14
C THR A 262 25.50 18.27 -3.62
N ALA A 263 24.41 18.90 -3.19
CA ALA A 263 23.21 18.18 -2.75
C ALA A 263 22.59 17.37 -3.90
N LEU A 264 22.58 17.91 -5.13
CA LEU A 264 22.16 17.18 -6.32
C LEU A 264 23.07 15.97 -6.57
N SER A 265 24.39 16.15 -6.50
CA SER A 265 25.34 15.05 -6.73
C SER A 265 25.13 13.92 -5.73
N GLN A 266 24.96 14.26 -4.45
CA GLN A 266 24.63 13.29 -3.39
C GLN A 266 23.27 12.61 -3.63
N LEU A 267 22.27 13.35 -4.10
CA LEU A 267 20.96 12.77 -4.43
C LEU A 267 21.04 11.78 -5.60
N VAL A 268 21.78 12.12 -6.66
CA VAL A 268 22.02 11.24 -7.81
C VAL A 268 22.75 9.98 -7.38
N GLU A 269 23.80 10.09 -6.58
CA GLU A 269 24.52 8.94 -6.04
C GLU A 269 23.62 8.05 -5.18
N LEU A 270 22.82 8.64 -4.30
CA LEU A 270 21.86 7.92 -3.46
C LEU A 270 20.83 7.16 -4.30
N VAL A 271 20.25 7.82 -5.30
CA VAL A 271 19.25 7.23 -6.21
C VAL A 271 19.84 6.05 -6.99
N ARG A 272 21.06 6.19 -7.51
CA ARG A 272 21.76 5.12 -8.24
C ARG A 272 22.14 3.96 -7.33
N ALA A 273 22.70 4.24 -6.15
CA ALA A 273 23.12 3.22 -5.21
C ALA A 273 21.95 2.35 -4.71
N ARG A 274 20.74 2.94 -4.66
CA ARG A 274 19.52 2.24 -4.27
C ARG A 274 18.71 1.68 -5.45
N GLY A 275 19.03 2.05 -6.69
CA GLY A 275 18.27 1.65 -7.87
C GLY A 275 16.84 2.21 -7.92
N PHE A 276 16.60 3.39 -7.36
CA PHE A 276 15.24 3.97 -7.30
C PHE A 276 14.69 4.42 -8.66
N LEU A 277 15.59 4.82 -9.55
CA LEU A 277 15.32 5.14 -10.95
C LEU A 277 16.31 4.27 -11.74
N GLY A 278 15.82 3.54 -12.74
CA GLY A 278 16.50 2.44 -13.43
C GLY A 278 17.95 2.69 -13.86
#